data_AF-A0A518I6Q8-F1
#
_entry.id   AF-A0A518I6Q8-F1
#
_cell.length_a   1.000
_cell.length_b   1.000
_cell.length_c   1.000
_cell.angle_alpha   90.00
_cell.angle_beta   90.00
_cell.angle_gamma   90.00
#
_symmetry.space_group_name_H-M   'P 1'
#
loop_
_entity.id
_entity.type
_entity.pdbx_description
1 polymer ?
#
loop_
_entity_poly.entity_id
_entity_poly.type
_entity_poly.pdbx_seq_one_letter_code
_entity_poly.pdbx_strand_id
1 'polypeptide(L)'
;MNLLKTFWSEEAGLVMSAELVMLGTVGVLGATVGLSAASTAINDEMVEFSHAIRSLDQSYHIEGHKSCRAWTAGSSYRQQDVAVSLADLCGQTEQAEQAAEKETVIKRKAPPKSKELRKKLKAKKKKAKQKQNKKNEA
;
A
#
# COMPACT_ATOMS: atom_id res chain seq x y z
N MET A 1 30.18 50.26 4.02
CA MET A 1 28.93 49.61 3.55
C MET A 1 29.06 49.26 2.08
N ASN A 2 30.02 48.39 1.72
CA ASN A 2 30.32 48.09 0.31
C ASN A 2 29.79 46.72 -0.10
N LEU A 3 29.72 45.76 0.83
CA LEU A 3 29.28 44.39 0.56
C LEU A 3 27.84 44.32 0.01
N LEU A 4 26.93 45.15 0.53
CA LEU A 4 25.56 45.28 0.04
C LEU A 4 25.46 45.94 -1.34
N LYS A 5 26.42 46.81 -1.71
CA LYS A 5 26.49 47.40 -3.05
C LYS A 5 27.06 46.42 -4.07
N THR A 6 28.08 45.65 -3.67
CA THR A 6 28.69 44.62 -4.51
C THR A 6 27.67 43.54 -4.87
N PHE A 7 26.87 43.08 -3.89
CA PHE A 7 25.81 42.09 -4.14
C PHE A 7 24.69 42.62 -5.04
N TRP A 8 24.40 43.93 -4.97
CA TRP A 8 23.40 44.57 -5.84
C TRP A 8 23.90 44.83 -7.27
N SER A 9 25.22 44.82 -7.48
CA SER A 9 25.84 45.04 -8.81
C SER A 9 26.26 43.75 -9.52
N GLU A 10 26.16 42.59 -8.86
CA GLU A 10 26.54 41.30 -9.45
C GLU A 10 25.34 40.59 -10.13
N GLU A 11 25.05 41.02 -11.35
CA GLU A 11 24.03 40.41 -12.22
C GLU A 11 24.43 38.99 -12.67
N ALA A 12 25.72 38.74 -12.89
CA ALA A 12 26.22 37.46 -13.42
C ALA A 12 26.06 36.30 -12.42
N GLY A 13 26.23 36.55 -11.12
CA GLY A 13 26.04 35.54 -10.06
C GLY A 13 24.56 35.19 -9.83
N LEU A 14 23.67 36.16 -10.01
CA LEU A 14 22.22 35.96 -9.92
C LEU A 14 21.70 35.08 -11.07
N VAL A 15 22.17 35.30 -12.29
CA VAL A 15 21.74 34.52 -13.48
C VAL A 15 22.21 33.07 -13.40
N MET A 16 23.46 32.83 -13.00
CA MET A 16 24.00 31.47 -12.86
C MET A 16 23.33 30.67 -11.74
N SER A 17 22.96 31.33 -10.63
CA SER A 17 22.22 30.67 -9.54
C SER A 17 20.77 30.37 -9.95
N ALA A 18 20.12 31.23 -10.72
CA ALA A 18 18.79 30.96 -11.27
C ALA A 18 18.79 29.76 -12.24
N GLU A 19 19.79 29.66 -13.12
CA GLU A 19 19.94 28.53 -14.06
C GLU A 19 20.18 27.20 -13.32
N LEU A 20 21.07 27.20 -12.32
CA LEU A 20 21.35 26.01 -11.53
C LEU A 20 20.13 25.52 -10.74
N VAL A 21 19.33 26.44 -10.19
CA VAL A 21 18.06 26.09 -9.52
C VAL A 21 17.06 25.53 -10.52
N MET A 22 16.95 26.10 -11.72
CA MET A 22 16.06 25.60 -12.76
C MET A 22 16.45 24.18 -13.19
N LEU A 23 17.73 23.94 -13.50
CA LEU A 23 18.24 22.61 -13.84
C LEU A 23 18.09 21.61 -12.68
N GLY A 24 18.34 22.05 -11.44
CA GLY A 24 18.16 21.22 -10.25
C GLY A 24 16.71 20.78 -10.05
N THR A 25 15.74 21.67 -10.25
CA THR A 25 14.31 21.33 -10.12
C THR A 25 13.86 20.36 -11.22
N VAL A 26 14.27 20.58 -12.47
CA VAL A 26 13.98 19.65 -13.59
C VAL A 26 14.65 18.30 -13.33
N GLY A 27 15.89 18.30 -12.83
CA GLY A 27 16.62 17.07 -12.47
C GLY A 27 15.93 16.26 -11.38
N VAL A 28 15.47 16.90 -10.30
CA VAL A 28 14.75 16.21 -9.21
C VAL A 28 13.41 15.66 -9.68
N LEU A 29 12.66 16.42 -10.48
CA LEU A 29 11.39 15.95 -11.05
C LEU A 29 11.61 14.76 -12.00
N GLY A 30 12.60 14.87 -12.89
CA GLY A 30 12.98 13.80 -13.81
C GLY A 30 13.44 12.53 -13.08
N ALA A 31 14.29 12.67 -12.07
CA ALA A 31 14.76 11.53 -11.28
C ALA A 31 13.63 10.87 -10.49
N THR A 32 12.70 11.65 -9.93
CA THR A 32 11.57 11.11 -9.16
C THR A 32 10.62 10.30 -10.06
N VAL A 33 10.23 10.87 -11.21
CA VAL A 33 9.35 10.17 -12.15
C VAL A 33 10.07 8.98 -12.79
N GLY A 34 11.34 9.13 -13.15
CA GLY A 34 12.16 8.06 -13.72
C GLY A 34 12.33 6.88 -12.76
N LEU A 35 12.62 7.14 -11.48
CA LEU A 35 12.72 6.10 -10.46
C LEU A 35 11.37 5.42 -10.21
N SER A 36 10.28 6.18 -10.18
CA SER A 36 8.94 5.61 -10.05
C SER A 36 8.62 4.68 -11.22
N ALA A 37 8.88 5.11 -12.46
CA ALA A 37 8.64 4.31 -13.65
C ALA A 37 9.50 3.05 -13.68
N ALA A 38 10.79 3.15 -13.32
CA ALA A 38 11.69 2.01 -13.23
C ALA A 38 11.21 0.99 -12.18
N SER A 39 10.75 1.46 -11.02
CA SER A 39 10.21 0.59 -9.97
C SER A 39 8.94 -0.14 -10.43
N THR A 40 8.03 0.55 -11.13
CA THR A 40 6.83 -0.08 -11.67
C THR A 40 7.19 -1.12 -12.71
N ALA A 41 8.07 -0.80 -13.67
CA ALA A 41 8.50 -1.74 -14.70
C ALA A 41 9.14 -3.01 -14.12
N ILE A 42 10.02 -2.88 -13.13
CA ILE A 42 10.64 -4.06 -12.48
C ILE A 42 9.58 -4.91 -11.77
N ASN A 43 8.63 -4.29 -11.07
CA ASN A 43 7.56 -5.02 -10.40
C ASN A 43 6.68 -5.77 -11.41
N ASP A 44 6.33 -5.14 -12.53
CA ASP A 44 5.52 -5.76 -13.57
C ASP A 44 6.22 -6.98 -14.19
N GLU A 45 7.53 -6.87 -14.47
CA GLU A 45 8.34 -8.01 -14.94
C GLU A 45 8.45 -9.14 -13.89
N MET A 46 8.51 -8.80 -12.59
CA MET A 46 8.50 -9.81 -11.52
C MET A 46 7.15 -10.51 -11.39
N VAL A 47 6.04 -9.81 -11.66
CA VAL A 47 4.70 -10.42 -11.73
C VAL A 47 4.65 -11.41 -12.90
N GLU A 48 5.13 -11.01 -14.08
CA GLU A 48 5.17 -11.89 -15.25
C GLU A 48 6.09 -13.10 -15.01
N PHE A 49 7.25 -12.90 -14.39
CA PHE A 49 8.13 -14.00 -13.98
C PHE A 49 7.43 -14.97 -13.03
N SER A 50 6.62 -14.46 -12.10
CA SER A 50 5.83 -15.29 -11.18
C SER A 50 4.75 -16.09 -11.92
N HIS A 51 4.11 -15.49 -12.92
CA HIS A 51 3.17 -16.19 -13.80
C HIS A 51 3.85 -17.29 -14.61
N ALA A 52 5.05 -17.02 -15.14
CA ALA A 52 5.85 -18.01 -15.86
C ALA A 52 6.26 -19.20 -14.99
N ILE A 53 6.63 -18.99 -13.73
CA ILE A 53 6.91 -20.10 -12.80
C ILE A 53 5.63 -20.89 -12.51
N ARG A 54 4.50 -20.21 -12.32
CA ARG A 54 3.23 -20.85 -11.96
C ARG A 54 2.59 -21.61 -13.12
N SER A 55 2.97 -21.30 -14.36
CA SER A 55 2.53 -22.03 -15.55
C SER A 55 3.29 -23.34 -15.77
N LEU A 56 4.39 -23.58 -15.06
CA LEU A 56 5.06 -24.87 -15.05
C LEU A 56 4.19 -25.93 -14.36
N ASP A 57 4.28 -27.16 -14.88
CA ASP A 57 3.62 -28.30 -14.24
C ASP A 57 4.33 -28.67 -12.93
N GLN A 58 3.65 -28.41 -11.82
CA GLN A 58 4.10 -28.73 -10.46
C GLN A 58 3.49 -30.04 -9.95
N SER A 59 2.84 -30.82 -10.83
CA SER A 59 2.28 -32.11 -10.49
C SER A 59 3.39 -33.14 -10.26
N TYR A 60 3.18 -34.01 -9.28
CA TYR A 60 4.05 -35.15 -9.05
C TYR A 60 3.24 -36.40 -8.71
N HIS A 61 3.81 -37.56 -9.03
CA HIS A 61 3.26 -38.86 -8.67
C HIS A 61 4.38 -39.78 -8.22
N ILE A 62 4.27 -40.28 -7.00
CA ILE A 62 5.18 -41.24 -6.38
C ILE A 62 4.34 -42.46 -6.01
N GLU A 63 4.64 -43.59 -6.64
CA GLU A 63 3.95 -44.85 -6.37
C GLU A 63 4.32 -45.40 -4.99
N GLY A 64 3.33 -46.02 -4.34
CA GLY A 64 3.56 -46.74 -3.09
C GLY A 64 4.17 -48.11 -3.36
N HIS A 65 5.17 -48.50 -2.59
CA HIS A 65 5.80 -49.81 -2.74
C HIS A 65 5.23 -50.82 -1.74
N LYS A 66 4.94 -52.03 -2.21
CA LYS A 66 4.49 -53.16 -1.37
C LYS A 66 5.46 -54.32 -1.53
N SER A 67 5.94 -54.87 -0.41
CA SER A 67 6.76 -56.08 -0.41
C SER A 67 6.41 -56.98 0.77
N CYS A 68 6.11 -58.26 0.50
CA CYS A 68 5.67 -59.24 1.49
C CYS A 68 4.51 -58.70 2.36
N ARG A 69 4.80 -58.37 3.63
CA ARG A 69 3.86 -57.85 4.64
C ARG A 69 4.09 -56.36 4.96
N ALA A 70 5.01 -55.71 4.27
CA ALA A 70 5.31 -54.29 4.41
C ALA A 70 4.68 -53.51 3.25
N TRP A 71 4.21 -52.31 3.56
CA TRP A 71 3.65 -51.39 2.58
C TRP A 71 4.03 -49.96 2.92
N THR A 72 4.39 -49.20 1.89
CA THR A 72 4.61 -47.75 1.94
C THR A 72 3.56 -47.10 1.06
N ALA A 73 2.83 -46.14 1.62
CA ALA A 73 1.87 -45.35 0.86
C ALA A 73 2.59 -44.53 -0.22
N GLY A 74 1.98 -44.44 -1.40
CA GLY A 74 2.39 -43.49 -2.42
C GLY A 74 1.96 -42.06 -2.05
N SER A 75 2.42 -41.08 -2.81
CA SER A 75 1.95 -39.70 -2.73
C SER A 75 1.80 -39.12 -4.12
N SER A 76 0.78 -38.30 -4.30
CA SER A 76 0.61 -37.58 -5.57
C SER A 76 -0.04 -36.23 -5.33
N TYR A 77 0.38 -35.27 -6.13
CA TYR A 77 -0.25 -33.96 -6.23
C TYR A 77 -0.49 -33.66 -7.70
N ARG A 78 -1.70 -33.18 -8.01
CA ARG A 78 -2.02 -32.68 -9.35
C ARG A 78 -2.24 -31.18 -9.24
N GLN A 79 -1.39 -30.43 -9.93
CA GLN A 79 -1.50 -28.99 -10.00
C GLN A 79 -2.83 -28.62 -10.67
N GLN A 80 -3.47 -27.59 -10.14
CA GLN A 80 -4.69 -27.04 -10.72
C GLN A 80 -4.38 -26.32 -12.04
N ASP A 81 -5.36 -26.27 -12.94
CA ASP A 81 -5.22 -25.62 -14.25
C ASP A 81 -4.64 -24.20 -14.12
N VAL A 82 -3.70 -23.86 -15.01
CA VAL A 82 -2.96 -22.60 -14.98
C VAL A 82 -3.90 -21.40 -14.99
N ALA A 83 -4.97 -21.43 -15.79
CA ALA A 83 -5.91 -20.31 -15.89
C ALA A 83 -6.65 -20.05 -14.57
N VAL A 84 -7.08 -21.13 -13.90
CA VAL A 84 -7.75 -21.04 -12.59
C VAL A 84 -6.76 -20.59 -11.51
N SER A 85 -5.54 -21.14 -11.57
CA SER A 85 -4.44 -20.87 -10.65
C SER A 85 -3.94 -19.41 -10.69
N LEU A 86 -3.98 -18.78 -11.87
CA LEU A 86 -3.67 -17.35 -12.07
C LEU A 86 -4.82 -16.45 -11.63
N ALA A 87 -6.07 -16.83 -11.92
CA ALA A 87 -7.25 -16.08 -11.49
C ALA A 87 -7.35 -16.00 -9.96
N ASP A 88 -7.04 -17.10 -9.26
CA ASP A 88 -7.02 -17.14 -7.80
C ASP A 88 -5.95 -16.21 -7.21
N LEU A 89 -4.79 -16.10 -7.87
CA LEU A 89 -3.72 -15.18 -7.47
C LEU A 89 -4.17 -13.72 -7.63
N CYS A 90 -4.83 -13.39 -8.75
CA CYS A 90 -5.34 -12.05 -9.03
C CYS A 90 -6.38 -11.62 -7.97
N GLY A 91 -7.29 -12.54 -7.59
CA GLY A 91 -8.26 -12.29 -6.53
C GLY A 91 -7.62 -12.06 -5.16
N GLN A 92 -6.51 -12.75 -4.85
CA GLN A 92 -5.73 -12.51 -3.62
C GLN A 92 -5.04 -11.14 -3.63
N THR A 93 -4.49 -10.71 -4.76
CA THR A 93 -3.90 -9.37 -4.90
C THR A 93 -4.94 -8.26 -4.75
N GLU A 94 -6.12 -8.40 -5.38
CA GLU A 94 -7.22 -7.45 -5.24
C GLU A 94 -7.70 -7.32 -3.78
N GLN A 95 -7.78 -8.44 -3.05
CA GLN A 95 -8.14 -8.43 -1.63
C GLN A 95 -7.08 -7.72 -0.78
N ALA A 96 -5.79 -7.93 -1.09
CA ALA A 96 -4.68 -7.27 -0.41
C ALA A 96 -4.67 -5.76 -0.69
N GLU A 97 -4.91 -5.34 -1.93
CA GLU A 97 -5.02 -3.93 -2.31
C GLU A 97 -6.20 -3.25 -1.60
N GLN A 98 -7.37 -3.89 -1.59
CA GLN A 98 -8.54 -3.36 -0.87
C GLN A 98 -8.30 -3.28 0.65
N ALA A 99 -7.51 -4.21 1.21
CA ALA A 99 -7.12 -4.15 2.62
C ALA A 99 -6.16 -2.97 2.90
N ALA A 100 -5.18 -2.76 2.03
CA ALA A 100 -4.24 -1.63 2.12
C ALA A 100 -4.96 -0.28 1.93
N GLU A 101 -5.91 -0.18 0.99
CA GLU A 101 -6.72 1.01 0.79
C GLU A 101 -7.60 1.30 2.02
N LYS A 102 -8.26 0.28 2.58
CA LYS A 102 -9.02 0.43 3.83
C LYS A 102 -8.13 0.90 4.98
N GLU A 103 -6.90 0.40 5.09
CA GLU A 103 -5.96 0.80 6.13
C GLU A 103 -5.48 2.25 5.97
N THR A 104 -5.19 2.70 4.74
CA THR A 104 -4.82 4.09 4.47
C THR A 104 -5.99 5.07 4.70
N VAL A 105 -7.23 4.67 4.37
CA VAL A 105 -8.43 5.47 4.65
C VAL A 105 -8.72 5.58 6.15
N ILE A 106 -8.49 4.51 6.92
CA ILE A 106 -8.61 4.53 8.39
C ILE A 106 -7.56 5.46 9.00
N LYS A 107 -6.32 5.45 8.50
CA LYS A 107 -5.26 6.38 8.93
C LYS A 107 -5.52 7.84 8.53
N ARG A 108 -6.15 8.08 7.37
CA ARG A 108 -6.55 9.43 6.89
C ARG A 108 -7.79 9.99 7.58
N LYS A 109 -8.68 9.15 8.10
CA LYS A 109 -9.80 9.59 8.95
C LYS A 109 -9.27 10.00 10.33
N ALA A 110 -8.78 11.23 10.43
CA ALA A 110 -8.48 11.87 11.71
C ALA A 110 -9.66 11.72 12.69
N PRO A 111 -9.43 11.44 13.99
CA PRO A 111 -10.51 11.29 14.96
C PRO A 111 -11.40 12.54 14.95
N PRO A 112 -12.73 12.40 15.19
CA PRO A 112 -13.64 13.55 15.16
C PRO A 112 -13.11 14.65 16.10
N LYS A 113 -12.95 15.87 15.56
CA LYS A 113 -12.39 17.01 16.30
C LYS A 113 -13.03 17.09 17.69
N SER A 114 -12.20 17.24 18.74
CA SER A 114 -12.58 17.17 20.17
C SER A 114 -13.84 17.96 20.56
N LYS A 115 -14.18 19.03 19.83
CA LYS A 115 -15.40 19.83 20.01
C LYS A 115 -16.69 19.04 19.70
N GLU A 116 -16.68 18.20 18.67
CA GLU A 116 -17.86 17.41 18.26
C GLU A 116 -18.11 16.25 19.25
N LEU A 117 -17.04 15.59 19.70
CA LEU A 117 -17.07 14.61 20.78
C LEU A 117 -17.60 15.21 22.09
N ARG A 118 -17.13 16.39 22.49
CA ARG A 118 -17.62 17.12 23.67
C ARG A 118 -19.12 17.46 23.55
N LYS A 119 -19.60 17.84 22.37
CA LYS A 119 -21.02 18.14 22.12
C LYS A 119 -21.89 16.87 22.24
N LYS A 120 -21.43 15.75 21.67
CA LYS A 120 -22.12 14.44 21.76
C LYS A 120 -22.16 13.91 23.21
N LEU A 121 -21.06 14.04 23.97
CA LEU A 121 -21.00 13.68 25.39
C LEU A 121 -21.93 14.54 26.25
N LYS A 122 -21.96 15.87 26.04
CA LYS A 122 -22.88 16.78 26.74
C LYS A 122 -24.35 16.46 26.41
N ALA A 123 -24.66 16.15 25.15
CA ALA A 123 -26.00 15.75 24.74
C ALA A 123 -26.44 14.41 25.36
N LYS A 124 -25.54 13.41 25.43
CA LYS A 124 -25.80 12.15 26.13
C LYS A 124 -26.04 12.36 27.63
N LYS A 125 -25.20 13.16 28.31
CA LYS A 125 -25.39 13.49 29.73
C LYS A 125 -26.72 14.21 29.99
N LYS A 126 -27.12 15.15 29.11
CA LYS A 126 -28.42 15.85 29.23
C LYS A 126 -29.59 14.88 29.09
N LYS A 127 -29.56 13.98 28.09
CA LYS A 127 -30.60 12.96 27.90
C LYS A 127 -30.68 11.96 29.07
N ALA A 128 -29.54 11.57 29.65
CA ALA A 128 -29.50 10.70 30.83
C ALA A 128 -30.12 11.38 32.06
N LYS A 129 -29.77 12.66 32.31
CA LYS A 129 -30.33 13.46 33.41
C LYS A 129 -31.85 13.66 33.26
N GLN A 130 -32.32 13.90 32.03
CA GLN A 130 -33.75 14.01 31.73
C GLN A 130 -34.52 12.70 31.97
N LYS A 131 -33.91 11.55 31.65
CA LYS A 131 -34.48 10.23 31.95
C LYS A 131 -34.49 9.93 33.45
N GLN A 132 -33.48 10.38 34.22
CA GLN A 132 -33.47 10.24 35.67
C GLN A 132 -34.52 11.11 36.35
N ASN A 133 -34.66 12.39 35.97
CA ASN A 133 -35.71 13.24 36.54
C ASN A 133 -37.11 12.70 36.26
N LYS A 134 -37.40 12.23 35.04
CA LYS A 134 -38.68 11.58 34.71
C LYS A 134 -38.96 10.28 35.47
N LYS A 135 -37.92 9.61 36.00
CA LYS A 135 -38.06 8.42 36.84
C LYS A 135 -38.26 8.74 38.32
N ASN A 136 -37.94 9.95 38.76
CA ASN A 136 -38.10 10.38 40.14
C ASN A 136 -39.41 11.17 40.35
N GLU A 137 -40.12 11.49 39.27
CA GLU A 137 -41.42 12.19 39.26
C GLU A 137 -42.62 11.23 39.02
N ALA A 138 -42.36 9.91 38.97
CA ALA A 138 -43.36 8.84 38.90
C ALA A 138 -43.13 7.86 40.06
#